data_AF-A0A966L0Y6-F1
#
_entry.id   AF-A0A966L0Y6-F1
#
_cell.length_a   1.000
_cell.length_b   1.000
_cell.length_c   1.000
_cell.angle_alpha   90.00
_cell.angle_beta   90.00
_cell.angle_gamma   90.00
#
_symmetry.space_group_name_H-M   'P 1'
#
loop_
_entity.id
_entity.type
_entity.pdbx_description
1 polymer ?
#
loop_
_entity_poly.entity_id
_entity_poly.type
_entity_poly.pdbx_seq_one_letter_code
_entity_poly.pdbx_strand_id
1 'polypeptide(L)'
;MTGSKFSNLIKGLKLFSIFFCIGLFTIGGGYAMIPAMRNIIVQREKYLSEDEFLEMFAISQITPGPIAVNMATFIGYMQGGIICSTLATLGVVLPSLIIITLISIFFLDFTRFTVVQKLFTGILAGIAGEIAYLTFDLAKKIKINLFTGGIFIISLAALFILKINPICVIIIGGAIGIIVKGMLHKDDGH
;
A
#
# COMPACT_ATOMS: atom_id res chain seq x y z
N MET A 1 31.98 -21.59 -1.39
CA MET A 1 30.90 -20.67 -1.85
C MET A 1 29.52 -21.34 -1.98
N THR A 2 29.41 -22.66 -2.10
CA THR A 2 28.13 -23.37 -2.31
C THR A 2 27.24 -23.48 -1.06
N GLY A 3 27.82 -23.55 0.14
CA GLY A 3 27.08 -23.67 1.40
C GLY A 3 26.27 -22.42 1.81
N SER A 4 26.74 -21.22 1.46
CA SER A 4 26.04 -19.95 1.78
C SER A 4 24.75 -19.80 0.95
N LYS A 5 24.78 -20.13 -0.34
CA LYS A 5 23.58 -20.08 -1.20
C LYS A 5 22.50 -21.06 -0.76
N PHE A 6 22.89 -22.26 -0.35
CA PHE A 6 21.95 -23.27 0.13
C PHE A 6 21.25 -22.85 1.43
N SER A 7 22.00 -22.27 2.38
CA SER A 7 21.44 -21.71 3.61
C SER A 7 20.44 -20.57 3.33
N ASN A 8 20.79 -19.67 2.40
CA ASN A 8 19.90 -18.59 1.99
C ASN A 8 18.62 -19.10 1.30
N LEU A 9 18.70 -20.20 0.55
CA LEU A 9 17.52 -20.80 -0.07
C LEU A 9 16.54 -21.34 0.97
N ILE A 10 17.03 -22.04 1.99
CA ILE A 10 16.19 -22.56 3.08
C ILE A 10 15.52 -21.41 3.84
N LYS A 11 16.30 -20.37 4.19
CA LYS A 11 15.75 -19.15 4.81
C LYS A 11 14.71 -18.49 3.92
N GLY A 12 14.98 -18.38 2.63
CA GLY A 12 14.06 -17.82 1.65
C GLY A 12 12.75 -18.58 1.55
N LEU A 13 12.77 -19.92 1.59
CA LEU A 13 11.57 -20.75 1.61
C LEU A 13 10.77 -20.56 2.91
N LYS A 14 11.44 -20.39 4.05
CA LYS A 14 10.76 -20.07 5.31
C LYS A 14 10.09 -18.70 5.23
N LEU A 15 10.78 -17.68 4.71
CA LEU A 15 10.21 -16.36 4.47
C LEU A 15 9.05 -16.42 3.48
N PHE A 16 9.17 -17.17 2.39
CA PHE A 16 8.08 -17.41 1.46
C PHE A 16 6.82 -17.90 2.18
N SER A 17 6.94 -18.94 3.02
CA SER A 17 5.79 -19.47 3.77
C SER A 17 5.18 -18.45 4.73
N ILE A 18 6.01 -17.65 5.40
CA ILE A 18 5.56 -16.58 6.30
C ILE A 18 4.78 -15.54 5.51
N PHE A 19 5.37 -15.00 4.44
CA PHE A 19 4.77 -13.95 3.65
C PHE A 19 3.57 -14.44 2.83
N PHE A 20 3.52 -15.71 2.45
CA PHE A 20 2.35 -16.37 1.86
C PHE A 20 1.19 -16.44 2.84
N CYS A 21 1.46 -16.84 4.10
CA CYS A 21 0.46 -16.81 5.15
C CYS A 21 -0.03 -15.37 5.41
N ILE A 22 0.89 -14.40 5.54
CA ILE A 22 0.52 -12.98 5.67
C ILE A 22 -0.35 -12.54 4.49
N GLY A 23 0.04 -12.83 3.24
CA GLY A 23 -0.71 -12.48 2.04
C GLY A 23 -2.11 -13.10 1.96
N LEU A 24 -2.35 -14.26 2.59
CA LEU A 24 -3.68 -14.87 2.69
C LEU A 24 -4.59 -14.16 3.71
N PHE A 25 -4.03 -13.62 4.79
CA PHE A 25 -4.79 -13.12 5.94
C PHE A 25 -4.84 -11.58 6.03
N THR A 26 -4.26 -10.84 5.08
CA THR A 26 -4.24 -9.36 5.06
C THR A 26 -5.50 -8.72 4.48
N ILE A 27 -6.66 -9.36 4.63
CA ILE A 27 -7.96 -8.82 4.22
C ILE A 27 -8.31 -7.64 5.18
N GLY A 28 -8.13 -6.40 4.71
CA GLY A 28 -8.33 -5.19 5.52
C GLY A 28 -7.17 -4.17 5.47
N GLY A 29 -6.17 -4.37 4.62
CA GLY A 29 -5.12 -3.39 4.37
C GLY A 29 -4.04 -3.33 5.47
N GLY A 30 -3.36 -2.17 5.56
CA GLY A 30 -2.21 -1.98 6.46
C GLY A 30 -2.51 -2.23 7.95
N TYR A 31 -3.74 -1.96 8.40
CA TYR A 31 -4.13 -2.08 9.81
C TYR A 31 -4.15 -3.52 10.33
N ALA A 32 -4.49 -4.50 9.49
CA ALA A 32 -4.38 -5.92 9.84
C ALA A 32 -2.97 -6.46 9.56
N MET A 33 -2.37 -5.99 8.47
CA MET A 33 -1.07 -6.47 8.01
C MET A 33 0.09 -6.14 8.95
N ILE A 34 0.21 -4.89 9.36
CA ILE A 34 1.38 -4.42 10.11
C ILE A 34 1.49 -5.10 11.48
N PRO A 35 0.42 -5.23 12.29
CA PRO A 35 0.48 -5.98 13.55
C PRO A 35 0.80 -7.47 13.35
N ALA A 36 0.21 -8.10 12.32
CA ALA A 36 0.48 -9.50 12.01
C ALA A 36 1.95 -9.72 11.60
N MET A 37 2.46 -8.86 10.73
CA MET A 37 3.85 -8.92 10.28
C MET A 37 4.82 -8.64 11.44
N ARG A 38 4.54 -7.64 12.29
CA ARG A 38 5.32 -7.36 13.50
C ARG A 38 5.36 -8.56 14.46
N ASN A 39 4.21 -9.15 14.75
CA ASN A 39 4.12 -10.33 15.61
C ASN A 39 4.96 -11.50 15.08
N ILE A 40 4.90 -11.77 13.76
CA ILE A 40 5.65 -12.89 13.18
C ILE A 40 7.14 -12.55 13.07
N ILE A 41 7.50 -11.42 12.46
CA ILE A 41 8.88 -11.06 12.11
C ILE A 41 9.70 -10.64 13.33
N VAL A 42 9.13 -9.84 14.23
CA VAL A 42 9.84 -9.30 15.40
C VAL A 42 9.69 -10.22 16.61
N GLN A 43 8.47 -10.64 16.95
CA GLN A 43 8.22 -11.34 18.21
C GLN A 43 8.49 -12.85 18.12
N ARG A 44 7.97 -13.52 17.08
CA ARG A 44 8.12 -14.98 16.91
C ARG A 44 9.45 -15.38 16.30
N GLU A 45 9.76 -14.83 15.13
CA GLU A 45 10.95 -15.22 14.35
C GLU A 45 12.20 -14.44 14.75
N LYS A 46 12.03 -13.27 15.38
CA LYS A 46 13.13 -12.39 15.81
C LYS A 46 14.12 -12.07 14.69
N TYR A 47 13.59 -11.91 13.47
CA TYR A 47 14.37 -11.54 12.29
C TYR A 47 14.82 -10.08 12.34
N LEU A 48 14.02 -9.22 12.94
CA LEU A 48 14.30 -7.80 13.13
C LEU A 48 13.98 -7.41 14.56
N SER A 49 14.68 -6.41 15.06
CA SER A 49 14.28 -5.63 16.25
C SER A 49 13.07 -4.73 15.93
N GLU A 50 12.49 -4.14 16.99
CA GLU A 50 11.40 -3.17 16.84
C GLU A 50 11.83 -1.95 16.00
N ASP A 51 13.04 -1.44 16.24
CA ASP A 51 13.56 -0.27 15.54
C ASP A 51 13.82 -0.57 14.06
N GLU A 52 14.42 -1.71 13.75
CA GLU A 52 14.63 -2.15 12.37
C GLU A 52 13.31 -2.38 11.63
N PHE A 53 12.29 -2.93 12.31
CA PHE A 53 10.97 -3.09 11.71
C PHE A 53 10.31 -1.74 11.39
N LEU A 54 10.40 -0.77 12.31
CA LEU A 54 9.87 0.58 12.10
C LEU A 54 10.63 1.32 10.98
N GLU A 55 11.94 1.15 10.90
CA GLU A 55 12.76 1.70 9.81
C GLU A 55 12.34 1.11 8.46
N MET A 56 12.21 -0.22 8.35
CA MET A 56 11.74 -0.87 7.12
C MET A 56 10.32 -0.45 6.75
N PHE A 57 9.45 -0.24 7.74
CA PHE A 57 8.11 0.28 7.53
C PHE A 57 8.14 1.71 6.98
N ALA A 58 8.96 2.59 7.56
CA ALA A 58 9.13 3.96 7.07
C ALA A 58 9.67 4.00 5.63
N ILE A 59 10.68 3.19 5.32
CA ILE A 59 11.24 3.06 3.96
C ILE A 59 10.16 2.54 3.00
N SER A 60 9.39 1.54 3.42
CA SER A 60 8.31 0.96 2.59
C SER A 60 7.18 1.94 2.30
N GLN A 61 6.93 2.89 3.20
CA GLN A 61 5.90 3.94 3.05
C GLN A 61 6.28 5.03 2.06
N ILE A 62 7.59 5.37 1.98
CA ILE A 62 8.08 6.35 1.01
C ILE A 62 8.43 5.71 -0.34
N THR A 63 8.53 4.37 -0.39
CA THR A 63 8.79 3.63 -1.62
C THR A 63 7.48 3.49 -2.41
N PRO A 64 7.47 3.83 -3.72
CA PRO A 64 6.29 3.61 -4.55
C PRO A 64 5.85 2.14 -4.54
N GLY A 65 4.54 1.91 -4.41
CA GLY A 65 3.95 0.57 -4.49
C GLY A 65 3.29 0.08 -3.19
N PRO A 66 2.80 -1.17 -3.17
CA PRO A 66 2.12 -1.71 -2.01
C PRO A 66 3.08 -1.94 -0.85
N ILE A 67 2.75 -1.38 0.32
CA ILE A 67 3.58 -1.47 1.54
C ILE A 67 3.91 -2.93 1.88
N ALA A 68 2.95 -3.85 1.70
CA ALA A 68 3.13 -5.28 1.93
C ALA A 68 4.29 -5.88 1.13
N VAL A 69 4.35 -5.52 -0.15
CA VAL A 69 5.32 -6.01 -1.13
C VAL A 69 6.68 -5.39 -0.85
N ASN A 70 6.72 -4.09 -0.57
CA ASN A 70 7.96 -3.38 -0.23
C ASN A 70 8.57 -3.94 1.07
N MET A 71 7.77 -4.10 2.12
CA MET A 71 8.20 -4.72 3.38
C MET A 71 8.73 -6.13 3.18
N ALA A 72 8.01 -6.99 2.44
CA ALA A 72 8.48 -8.34 2.14
C ALA A 72 9.82 -8.35 1.40
N THR A 73 9.95 -7.46 0.42
CA THR A 73 11.17 -7.32 -0.40
C THR A 73 12.36 -6.90 0.46
N PHE A 74 12.20 -5.87 1.30
CA PHE A 74 13.29 -5.34 2.13
C PHE A 74 13.65 -6.27 3.29
N ILE A 75 12.65 -6.80 4.01
CA ILE A 75 12.88 -7.79 5.07
C ILE A 75 13.58 -9.01 4.49
N GLY A 76 13.11 -9.53 3.35
CA GLY A 76 13.76 -10.65 2.68
C GLY A 76 15.20 -10.34 2.27
N TYR A 77 15.47 -9.13 1.77
CA TYR A 77 16.83 -8.70 1.42
C TYR A 77 17.76 -8.66 2.63
N MET A 78 17.32 -8.13 3.78
CA MET A 78 18.12 -8.11 5.01
C MET A 78 18.46 -9.52 5.52
N GLN A 79 17.57 -10.50 5.34
CA GLN A 79 17.77 -11.84 5.89
C GLN A 79 18.67 -12.76 5.04
N GLY A 80 18.82 -12.49 3.74
CA GLY A 80 19.65 -13.34 2.88
C GLY A 80 19.84 -12.83 1.44
N GLY A 81 19.78 -11.52 1.26
CA GLY A 81 19.98 -10.85 -0.03
C GLY A 81 18.89 -11.16 -1.04
N ILE A 82 19.25 -11.17 -2.32
CA ILE A 82 18.31 -11.23 -3.45
C ILE A 82 17.42 -12.48 -3.40
N ILE A 83 17.97 -13.65 -3.05
CA ILE A 83 17.20 -14.91 -3.03
C ILE A 83 16.05 -14.84 -2.01
N CYS A 84 16.36 -14.41 -0.79
CA CYS A 84 15.36 -14.26 0.26
C CYS A 84 14.37 -13.13 -0.06
N SER A 85 14.85 -12.04 -0.65
CA SER A 85 14.01 -10.93 -1.12
C SER A 85 12.98 -11.42 -2.13
N THR A 86 13.42 -12.06 -3.22
CA THR A 86 12.52 -12.59 -4.26
C THR A 86 11.51 -13.58 -3.70
N LEU A 87 11.94 -14.51 -2.84
CA LEU A 87 11.04 -15.51 -2.25
C LEU A 87 10.03 -14.89 -1.28
N ALA A 88 10.42 -13.91 -0.46
CA ALA A 88 9.49 -13.18 0.39
C ALA A 88 8.45 -12.40 -0.43
N THR A 89 8.90 -11.69 -1.48
CA THR A 89 8.02 -10.93 -2.39
C THR A 89 7.05 -11.83 -3.13
N LEU A 90 7.53 -12.98 -3.65
CA LEU A 90 6.65 -13.97 -4.26
C LEU A 90 5.66 -14.54 -3.25
N GLY A 91 6.12 -14.82 -2.03
CA GLY A 91 5.27 -15.27 -0.93
C GLY A 91 4.07 -14.35 -0.73
N VAL A 92 4.29 -13.03 -0.61
CA VAL A 92 3.17 -12.10 -0.33
C VAL A 92 2.24 -11.85 -1.53
N VAL A 93 2.74 -11.96 -2.78
CA VAL A 93 1.95 -11.67 -3.99
C VAL A 93 1.16 -12.88 -4.50
N LEU A 94 1.72 -14.08 -4.39
CA LEU A 94 1.12 -15.29 -4.96
C LEU A 94 -0.28 -15.63 -4.44
N PRO A 95 -0.63 -15.47 -3.15
CA PRO A 95 -1.97 -15.75 -2.65
C PRO A 95 -3.06 -15.05 -3.48
N SER A 96 -2.90 -13.74 -3.65
CA SER A 96 -3.83 -12.91 -4.43
C SER A 96 -3.85 -13.31 -5.90
N LEU A 97 -2.68 -13.63 -6.47
CA LEU A 97 -2.57 -14.06 -7.87
C LEU A 97 -3.28 -15.41 -8.11
N ILE A 98 -3.13 -16.35 -7.19
CA ILE A 98 -3.80 -17.65 -7.26
C ILE A 98 -5.32 -17.46 -7.16
N ILE A 99 -5.78 -16.69 -6.17
CA ILE A 99 -7.22 -16.44 -5.96
C ILE A 99 -7.84 -15.78 -7.18
N ILE A 100 -7.24 -14.71 -7.72
CA ILE A 100 -7.80 -14.01 -8.88
C ILE A 100 -7.77 -14.88 -10.14
N THR A 101 -6.73 -15.69 -10.33
CA THR A 101 -6.63 -16.61 -11.47
C THR A 101 -7.72 -17.67 -11.39
N LEU A 102 -7.92 -18.27 -10.20
CA LEU A 102 -9.00 -19.23 -9.98
C LEU A 102 -10.36 -18.63 -10.27
N ILE A 103 -10.65 -17.42 -9.76
CA ILE A 103 -11.90 -16.71 -10.06
C ILE A 103 -12.05 -16.45 -11.57
N SER A 104 -10.96 -16.06 -12.23
CA SER A 104 -10.95 -15.71 -13.65
C SER A 104 -11.26 -16.89 -14.56
N ILE A 105 -10.77 -18.10 -14.23
CA ILE A 105 -11.02 -19.32 -15.02
C ILE A 105 -12.53 -19.61 -15.13
N PHE A 106 -13.27 -19.40 -14.05
CA PHE A 106 -14.71 -19.66 -14.01
C PHE A 106 -15.57 -18.40 -14.31
N PHE A 107 -14.94 -17.26 -14.60
CA PHE A 107 -15.61 -15.97 -14.67
C PHE A 107 -16.70 -15.89 -15.76
N LEU A 108 -16.46 -16.48 -16.94
CA LEU A 108 -17.43 -16.49 -18.03
C LEU A 108 -18.67 -17.34 -17.73
N ASP A 109 -18.51 -18.40 -16.93
CA ASP A 109 -19.63 -19.23 -16.48
C ASP A 109 -20.40 -18.55 -15.34
N PHE A 110 -19.69 -17.87 -14.44
CA PHE A 110 -20.28 -17.16 -13.31
C PHE A 110 -21.05 -15.89 -13.72
N THR A 111 -20.60 -15.16 -14.75
CA THR A 111 -21.26 -13.93 -15.22
C THR A 111 -22.62 -14.16 -15.86
N ARG A 112 -22.99 -15.41 -16.18
CA ARG A 112 -24.35 -15.78 -16.61
C ARG A 112 -25.38 -15.67 -15.48
N PHE A 113 -24.94 -15.77 -14.23
CA PHE A 113 -25.82 -15.64 -13.07
C PHE A 113 -26.00 -14.18 -12.68
N THR A 114 -27.24 -13.68 -12.71
CA THR A 114 -27.59 -12.30 -12.33
C THR A 114 -27.14 -11.95 -10.91
N VAL A 115 -27.09 -12.94 -10.01
CA VAL A 115 -26.59 -12.76 -8.63
C VAL A 115 -25.12 -12.35 -8.61
N VAL A 116 -24.28 -12.97 -9.44
CA VAL A 116 -22.84 -12.67 -9.53
C VAL A 116 -22.64 -11.26 -10.07
N GLN A 117 -23.37 -10.86 -11.11
CA GLN A 117 -23.29 -9.50 -11.65
C GLN A 117 -23.62 -8.45 -10.57
N LYS A 118 -24.71 -8.66 -9.81
CA LYS A 118 -25.09 -7.78 -8.70
C LYS A 118 -24.05 -7.75 -7.59
N LEU A 119 -23.43 -8.89 -7.28
CA LEU A 119 -22.34 -8.98 -6.29
C LEU A 119 -21.13 -8.14 -6.72
N PHE A 120 -20.70 -8.22 -7.99
CA PHE A 120 -19.63 -7.37 -8.51
C PHE A 120 -19.98 -5.89 -8.45
N THR A 121 -21.21 -5.50 -8.81
CA THR A 121 -21.66 -4.11 -8.64
C THR A 121 -21.60 -3.68 -7.17
N GLY A 122 -22.01 -4.54 -6.24
CA GLY A 122 -21.89 -4.30 -4.80
C GLY A 122 -20.44 -4.13 -4.34
N ILE A 123 -19.51 -4.96 -4.82
CA ILE A 123 -18.07 -4.83 -4.54
C ILE A 123 -17.53 -3.50 -5.06
N LEU A 124 -17.85 -3.13 -6.31
CA LEU A 124 -17.42 -1.85 -6.89
C LEU A 124 -17.97 -0.65 -6.11
N ALA A 125 -19.23 -0.72 -5.68
CA ALA A 125 -19.82 0.30 -4.83
C ALA A 125 -19.14 0.37 -3.45
N GLY A 126 -18.77 -0.77 -2.87
CA GLY A 126 -17.99 -0.86 -1.63
C GLY A 126 -16.62 -0.20 -1.76
N ILE A 127 -15.88 -0.49 -2.83
CA ILE A 127 -14.57 0.13 -3.11
C ILE A 127 -14.71 1.65 -3.25
N ALA A 128 -15.71 2.13 -4.01
CA ALA A 128 -15.97 3.57 -4.13
C ALA A 128 -16.32 4.22 -2.77
N GLY A 129 -17.13 3.53 -1.96
CA GLY A 129 -17.46 3.96 -0.60
C GLY A 129 -16.24 4.03 0.32
N GLU A 130 -15.33 3.05 0.23
CA GLU A 130 -14.10 3.03 1.01
C GLU A 130 -13.14 4.16 0.62
N ILE A 131 -12.96 4.40 -0.68
CA ILE A 131 -12.18 5.55 -1.18
C ILE A 131 -12.77 6.87 -0.65
N ALA A 132 -14.10 7.02 -0.71
CA ALA A 132 -14.77 8.20 -0.20
C ALA A 132 -14.60 8.35 1.32
N TYR A 133 -14.74 7.27 2.08
CA TYR A 133 -14.54 7.25 3.53
C TYR A 133 -13.11 7.66 3.91
N LEU A 134 -12.09 7.05 3.30
CA LEU A 134 -10.69 7.40 3.55
C LEU A 134 -10.39 8.85 3.19
N THR A 135 -10.92 9.33 2.06
CA THR A 135 -10.80 10.73 1.64
C THR A 135 -11.42 11.66 2.69
N PHE A 136 -12.60 11.33 3.20
CA PHE A 136 -13.30 12.13 4.21
C PHE A 136 -12.60 12.09 5.58
N ASP A 137 -12.10 10.93 6.00
CA ASP A 137 -11.32 10.79 7.23
C ASP A 137 -10.03 11.63 7.18
N LEU A 138 -9.33 11.62 6.04
CA LEU A 138 -8.18 12.49 5.81
C LEU A 138 -8.57 13.97 5.83
N ALA A 139 -9.67 14.34 5.17
CA ALA A 139 -10.14 15.72 5.14
C ALA A 139 -10.45 16.28 6.55
N LYS A 140 -11.04 15.46 7.44
CA LYS A 140 -11.28 15.84 8.84
C LYS A 140 -10.01 16.14 9.64
N LYS A 141 -8.91 15.49 9.30
CA LYS A 141 -7.60 15.69 9.95
C LYS A 141 -6.90 16.97 9.47
N ILE A 142 -7.34 17.53 8.34
CA ILE A 142 -6.81 18.78 7.78
C ILE A 142 -7.59 19.96 8.36
N LYS A 143 -6.88 21.02 8.79
CA LYS A 143 -7.52 22.29 9.13
C LYS A 143 -7.96 23.00 7.84
N ILE A 144 -9.21 22.79 7.43
CA ILE A 144 -9.77 23.45 6.24
C ILE A 144 -9.92 24.94 6.54
N ASN A 145 -9.11 25.75 5.86
CA ASN A 145 -9.26 27.21 5.83
C ASN A 145 -9.74 27.66 4.44
N LEU A 146 -9.99 28.96 4.27
CA LEU A 146 -10.50 29.52 3.00
C LEU A 146 -9.54 29.22 1.82
N PHE A 147 -8.24 29.21 2.08
CA PHE A 147 -7.22 28.92 1.08
C PHE A 147 -7.22 27.44 0.64
N THR A 148 -7.21 26.50 1.59
CA THR A 148 -7.28 25.06 1.32
C THR A 148 -8.61 24.68 0.66
N GLY A 149 -9.72 25.29 1.08
CA GLY A 149 -11.02 25.15 0.43
C GLY A 149 -11.00 25.66 -1.02
N GLY A 150 -10.37 26.81 -1.27
CA GLY A 150 -10.18 27.35 -2.61
C GLY A 150 -9.37 26.43 -3.53
N ILE A 151 -8.23 25.91 -3.06
CA ILE A 151 -7.43 24.93 -3.81
C ILE A 151 -8.26 23.68 -4.13
N PHE A 152 -9.06 23.18 -3.18
CA PHE A 152 -9.91 22.02 -3.39
C PHE A 152 -10.93 22.25 -4.51
N ILE A 153 -11.66 23.36 -4.49
CA ILE A 153 -12.67 23.68 -5.52
C ILE A 153 -12.02 23.90 -6.88
N ILE A 154 -10.89 24.62 -6.94
CA ILE A 154 -10.14 24.84 -8.19
C ILE A 154 -9.63 23.52 -8.76
N SER A 155 -9.10 22.64 -7.91
CA SER A 155 -8.64 21.30 -8.32
C SER A 155 -9.80 20.46 -8.84
N LEU A 156 -10.97 20.52 -8.21
CA LEU A 156 -12.17 19.83 -8.66
C LEU A 156 -12.62 20.34 -10.04
N ALA A 157 -12.67 21.65 -10.23
CA ALA A 157 -13.00 22.26 -11.52
C ALA A 157 -11.98 21.89 -12.62
N ALA A 158 -10.68 21.90 -12.29
CA ALA A 158 -9.62 21.51 -13.20
C ALA A 158 -9.76 20.05 -13.69
N LEU A 159 -10.16 19.14 -12.79
CA LEU A 159 -10.34 17.73 -13.13
C LEU A 159 -11.64 17.48 -13.91
N PHE A 160 -12.78 18.01 -13.45
CA PHE A 160 -14.09 17.65 -14.00
C PHE A 160 -14.51 18.51 -15.19
N ILE A 161 -14.18 19.80 -15.19
CA ILE A 161 -14.58 20.74 -16.25
C ILE A 161 -13.47 20.84 -17.30
N LEU A 162 -12.24 21.11 -16.84
CA LEU A 162 -11.11 21.33 -17.74
C LEU A 162 -10.42 20.03 -18.19
N LYS A 163 -10.75 18.89 -17.58
CA LYS A 163 -10.19 17.55 -17.89
C LYS A 163 -8.66 17.52 -17.87
N ILE A 164 -8.05 18.33 -17.00
CA ILE A 164 -6.60 18.39 -16.84
C ILE A 164 -6.11 17.07 -16.23
N ASN A 165 -4.93 16.61 -16.66
CA ASN A 165 -4.32 15.41 -16.11
C ASN A 165 -4.16 15.53 -14.57
N PRO A 166 -4.64 14.54 -13.79
CA PRO A 166 -4.51 14.55 -12.33
C PRO A 166 -3.08 14.75 -11.83
N ILE A 167 -2.07 14.24 -12.55
CA ILE A 167 -0.66 14.41 -12.20
C ILE A 167 -0.29 15.91 -12.17
N CYS A 168 -0.73 16.67 -13.17
CA CYS A 168 -0.47 18.11 -13.23
C CYS A 168 -1.15 18.85 -12.07
N VAL A 169 -2.39 18.50 -11.75
CA VAL A 169 -3.14 19.09 -10.63
C VAL A 169 -2.42 18.84 -9.30
N ILE A 170 -1.92 17.62 -9.09
CA ILE A 170 -1.16 17.25 -7.88
C ILE A 170 0.15 18.05 -7.79
N ILE A 171 0.92 18.14 -8.87
CA ILE A 171 2.21 18.86 -8.88
C ILE A 171 2.00 20.36 -8.63
N ILE A 172 1.04 20.98 -9.32
CA ILE A 172 0.75 22.41 -9.17
C ILE A 172 0.20 22.71 -7.78
N GLY A 173 -0.74 21.90 -7.29
CA GLY A 173 -1.29 22.06 -5.94
C GLY A 173 -0.21 21.92 -4.86
N GLY A 174 0.69 20.95 -5.00
CA GLY A 174 1.85 20.77 -4.13
C GLY A 174 2.80 21.97 -4.15
N ALA A 175 3.14 22.47 -5.35
CA ALA A 175 4.00 23.64 -5.51
C ALA A 175 3.39 24.90 -4.87
N ILE A 176 2.11 25.17 -5.12
CA ILE A 176 1.38 26.30 -4.51
C ILE A 176 1.38 26.17 -2.99
N GLY A 177 1.15 24.97 -2.46
CA GLY A 177 1.17 24.71 -1.01
C GLY A 177 2.53 25.02 -0.38
N ILE A 178 3.63 24.64 -1.04
CA ILE A 178 5.00 24.91 -0.57
C ILE A 178 5.28 26.42 -0.60
N ILE A 179 4.95 27.10 -1.69
CA ILE A 179 5.21 28.54 -1.85
C ILE A 179 4.47 29.34 -0.79
N VAL A 180 3.16 29.07 -0.61
CA VAL A 180 2.35 29.83 0.35
C VAL A 180 2.76 29.55 1.79
N LYS A 181 3.07 28.28 2.14
CA LYS A 181 3.60 27.96 3.47
C LYS A 181 4.96 28.64 3.71
N GLY A 182 5.82 28.69 2.70
CA GLY A 182 7.12 29.36 2.76
C GLY A 182 7.02 30.87 2.91
N MET A 183 6.00 31.50 2.33
CA MET A 183 5.75 32.94 2.50
C MET A 183 5.18 33.27 3.88
N LEU A 184 4.25 32.46 4.39
CA LEU A 184 3.65 32.67 5.72
C LEU A 184 4.69 32.49 6.85
N HIS A 185 5.63 31.55 6.73
CA HIS A 185 6.71 31.37 7.72
C HIS A 185 7.74 32.52 7.73
N LYS A 186 7.76 33.36 6.68
CA LYS A 186 8.71 34.47 6.58
C LYS A 186 8.21 35.72 7.32
N ASP A 187 6.91 35.82 7.59
CA ASP A 187 6.29 36.94 8.30
C ASP A 187 6.22 36.75 9.84
N ASP A 188 6.36 35.52 10.34
CA ASP A 188 6.36 35.21 11.80
C ASP A 188 7.75 35.40 12.46
N GLY A 189 8.70 36.03 11.75
CA GLY A 189 10.10 36.19 12.15
C GLY A 189 10.50 37.60 12.62
N HIS A 190 9.56 38.37 13.18
CA HIS A 190 9.81 39.63 13.89
C HIS A 190 9.23 39.59 15.30
#